data_AF-A0A7G9SDP3-F1
#
_entry.id   AF-A0A7G9SDP3-F1
#
_cell.length_a   1.000
_cell.length_b   1.000
_cell.length_c   1.000
_cell.angle_alpha   90.00
_cell.angle_beta   90.00
_cell.angle_gamma   90.00
#
_symmetry.space_group_name_H-M   'P 1'
#
loop_
_entity.id
_entity.type
_entity.pdbx_description
1 polymer ?
#
loop_
_entity_poly.entity_id
_entity_poly.type
_entity_poly.pdbx_seq_one_letter_code
_entity_poly.pdbx_strand_id
1 'polypeptide(L)'
;MDETPVQPTKEPAWSAILRSTDFYRDILVTILGVLIALWIGEKADDARWRSKAANASDAIDRELAVSAATFVERALLQPCLTRRLAELDRIVASVRAGQSLPKVGEFGATPYRALESASWDDALNSGAIAYMPEGNKSSLASTYPAIKEFNQNIGEEQRLWYRLRLIENSPGPLSESMVTELATSLKLLTYRVRLNGLIADQLLLMTKGRRIEPDLTAIFGPDATLASLRHDVQKRKICQPLPVG
;
A
#
# COMPACT_ATOMS: atom_id res chain seq x y z
N MET A 1 59.64 -77.45 15.04
CA MET A 1 58.66 -76.35 14.97
C MET A 1 58.27 -76.27 13.52
N ASP A 2 57.13 -76.86 13.17
CA ASP A 2 56.64 -77.00 11.79
C ASP A 2 56.06 -75.68 11.30
N GLU A 3 56.60 -75.18 10.20
CA GLU A 3 56.06 -74.04 9.43
C GLU A 3 54.91 -74.55 8.55
N THR A 4 53.68 -74.17 8.86
CA THR A 4 52.52 -74.45 8.02
C THR A 4 52.47 -73.46 6.84
N PRO A 5 52.30 -73.94 5.59
CA PRO A 5 52.23 -73.07 4.42
C PRO A 5 50.91 -72.30 4.37
N VAL A 6 51.00 -70.98 4.23
CA VAL A 6 49.86 -70.07 4.05
C VAL A 6 49.22 -70.31 2.67
N GLN A 7 47.95 -70.71 2.63
CA GLN A 7 47.22 -70.88 1.38
C GLN A 7 46.85 -69.53 0.73
N PRO A 8 46.96 -69.40 -0.61
CA PRO A 8 46.60 -68.18 -1.32
C PRO A 8 45.09 -67.94 -1.27
N THR A 9 44.69 -66.80 -0.72
CA THR A 9 43.29 -66.35 -0.73
C THR A 9 42.86 -66.03 -2.16
N LYS A 10 41.85 -66.73 -2.68
CA LYS A 10 41.25 -66.45 -3.99
C LYS A 10 40.77 -65.01 -4.04
N GLU A 11 41.29 -64.21 -4.98
CA GLU A 11 40.79 -62.85 -5.20
C GLU A 11 39.29 -62.87 -5.52
N PRO A 12 38.49 -61.96 -4.93
CA PRO A 12 37.06 -61.92 -5.17
C PRO A 12 36.76 -61.54 -6.62
N ALA A 13 35.88 -62.31 -7.26
CA ALA A 13 35.47 -62.16 -8.67
C ALA A 13 34.91 -60.76 -9.03
N TRP A 14 34.54 -59.96 -8.02
CA TRP A 14 34.10 -58.57 -8.18
C TRP A 14 35.19 -57.62 -8.70
N SER A 15 36.47 -57.95 -8.52
CA SER A 15 37.60 -57.13 -8.98
C SER A 15 37.76 -57.09 -10.51
N ALA A 16 37.28 -58.12 -11.21
CA ALA A 16 37.28 -58.18 -12.68
C ALA A 16 36.15 -57.35 -13.30
N ILE A 17 35.00 -57.27 -12.64
CA ILE A 17 33.84 -56.48 -13.08
C ILE A 17 34.11 -54.98 -12.96
N LEU A 18 34.84 -54.56 -11.92
CA LEU A 18 35.24 -53.16 -11.71
C LEU A 18 36.33 -52.68 -12.68
N ARG A 19 36.95 -53.56 -13.49
CA ARG A 19 38.00 -53.18 -14.46
C ARG A 19 37.52 -53.04 -15.90
N SER A 20 36.25 -53.30 -16.21
CA SER A 20 35.75 -53.05 -17.56
C SER A 20 35.55 -51.54 -17.76
N THR A 21 36.09 -51.01 -18.85
CA THR A 21 35.88 -49.60 -19.26
C THR A 21 34.40 -49.26 -19.45
N ASP A 22 33.57 -50.27 -19.68
CA ASP A 22 32.13 -50.14 -19.92
C ASP A 22 31.38 -49.78 -18.63
N PHE A 23 31.78 -50.32 -17.47
CA PHE A 23 31.14 -50.00 -16.19
C PHE A 23 31.31 -48.52 -15.81
N TYR A 24 32.51 -47.97 -15.99
CA TYR A 24 32.77 -46.55 -15.74
C TYR A 24 32.04 -45.63 -16.72
N ARG A 25 31.92 -46.06 -17.99
CA ARG A 25 31.18 -45.34 -19.01
C ARG A 25 29.69 -45.24 -18.66
N ASP A 26 29.08 -46.35 -18.26
CA ASP A 26 27.64 -46.40 -17.95
C ASP A 26 27.28 -45.57 -16.71
N ILE A 27 28.12 -45.60 -15.68
CA ILE A 27 27.96 -44.74 -14.50
C ILE A 27 28.10 -43.27 -14.88
N LEU A 28 29.12 -42.91 -15.66
CA LEU A 28 29.36 -41.53 -16.06
C LEU A 28 28.20 -40.96 -16.89
N VAL A 29 27.67 -41.73 -17.84
CA VAL A 29 26.51 -41.35 -18.65
C VAL A 29 25.28 -41.13 -17.78
N THR A 30 25.04 -42.02 -16.81
CA THR A 30 23.89 -41.89 -15.90
C THR A 30 23.99 -40.66 -15.00
N ILE A 31 25.16 -40.44 -14.37
CA ILE A 31 25.41 -39.26 -13.53
C ILE A 31 25.27 -37.99 -14.37
N LEU A 32 25.83 -37.96 -15.58
CA LEU A 32 25.72 -36.80 -16.47
C LEU A 32 24.26 -36.50 -16.86
N GLY A 33 23.47 -37.53 -17.14
CA GLY A 33 22.03 -37.39 -17.42
C GLY A 33 21.27 -36.76 -16.25
N VAL A 34 21.52 -37.24 -15.02
CA VAL A 34 20.90 -36.68 -13.80
C VAL A 34 21.35 -35.23 -13.57
N LEU A 35 22.63 -34.93 -13.74
CA LEU A 35 23.16 -33.56 -13.55
C LEU A 35 22.58 -32.57 -14.57
N ILE A 36 22.46 -32.97 -15.85
CA ILE A 36 21.84 -32.13 -16.88
C ILE A 36 20.35 -31.90 -16.56
N ALA A 37 19.63 -32.93 -16.12
CA ALA A 37 18.22 -32.79 -15.75
C ALA A 37 18.03 -31.82 -14.57
N LEU A 38 18.87 -31.91 -13.54
CA LEU A 38 18.84 -30.98 -12.40
C LEU A 38 19.18 -29.55 -12.83
N TRP A 39 20.19 -29.38 -13.67
CA TRP A 39 20.60 -28.06 -14.16
C TRP A 39 19.51 -27.38 -15.00
N ILE A 40 18.83 -28.12 -15.88
CA ILE A 40 17.71 -27.60 -16.67
C ILE A 40 16.56 -27.18 -15.74
N GLY A 41 16.24 -28.00 -14.72
CA GLY A 41 15.21 -27.70 -13.74
C GLY A 41 15.47 -26.38 -13.00
N GLU A 42 16.69 -26.18 -12.50
CA GLU A 42 17.09 -24.97 -11.78
C GLU A 42 16.93 -23.71 -12.66
N LYS A 43 17.36 -23.77 -13.94
CA LYS A 43 17.22 -22.64 -14.86
C LYS A 43 15.77 -22.33 -15.22
N ALA A 44 14.93 -23.35 -15.37
CA ALA A 44 13.51 -23.17 -15.64
C ALA A 44 12.79 -22.52 -14.44
N ASP A 45 13.15 -22.93 -13.22
CA ASP A 45 12.60 -22.38 -11.98
C ASP A 45 13.02 -20.91 -11.79
N ASP A 46 14.30 -20.59 -12.00
CA ASP A 46 14.81 -19.22 -11.97
C ASP A 46 14.07 -18.31 -12.96
N ALA A 47 13.90 -18.77 -14.21
CA ALA A 47 13.20 -18.02 -15.24
C ALA A 47 11.73 -17.78 -14.86
N ARG A 48 11.06 -18.81 -14.33
CA ARG A 48 9.67 -18.72 -13.86
C ARG A 48 9.54 -17.70 -12.72
N TRP A 49 10.44 -17.71 -11.75
CA TRP A 49 10.40 -16.78 -10.62
C TRP A 49 10.68 -15.34 -11.02
N ARG A 50 11.61 -15.09 -11.95
CA ARG A 50 11.85 -13.74 -12.50
C ARG A 50 10.62 -13.20 -13.22
N SER A 51 9.96 -14.03 -14.03
CA SER A 51 8.71 -13.65 -14.70
C SER A 51 7.60 -13.34 -13.69
N LYS A 52 7.44 -14.19 -12.66
CA LYS A 52 6.45 -13.95 -11.59
C LYS A 52 6.73 -12.67 -10.80
N ALA A 53 7.99 -12.38 -10.49
CA ALA A 53 8.40 -11.16 -9.80
C ALA A 53 8.18 -9.91 -10.65
N ALA A 54 8.45 -9.98 -11.97
CA ALA A 54 8.17 -8.88 -12.89
C ALA A 54 6.66 -8.57 -12.96
N ASN A 55 5.83 -9.60 -13.19
CA ASN A 55 4.38 -9.44 -13.24
C ASN A 55 3.80 -8.89 -11.92
N ALA A 56 4.31 -9.34 -10.78
CA ALA A 56 3.93 -8.83 -9.47
C ALA A 56 4.35 -7.37 -9.28
N SER A 57 5.56 -7.00 -9.71
CA SER A 57 6.02 -5.60 -9.68
C SER A 57 5.12 -4.71 -10.52
N ASP A 58 4.78 -5.13 -11.74
CA ASP A 58 3.91 -4.35 -12.63
C ASP A 58 2.50 -4.17 -12.06
N ALA A 59 1.94 -5.20 -11.40
CA ALA A 59 0.65 -5.12 -10.74
C ALA A 59 0.68 -4.13 -9.55
N ILE A 60 1.72 -4.22 -8.72
CA ILE A 60 1.95 -3.30 -7.61
C ILE A 60 2.12 -1.86 -8.10
N ASP A 61 2.90 -1.64 -9.16
CA ASP A 61 3.14 -0.29 -9.66
C ASP A 61 1.85 0.35 -10.22
N ARG A 62 0.95 -0.44 -10.83
CA ARG A 62 -0.40 0.02 -11.21
C ARG A 62 -1.28 0.37 -10.01
N GLU A 63 -1.29 -0.49 -8.97
CA GLU A 63 -2.02 -0.24 -7.73
C GLU A 63 -1.54 1.04 -7.02
N LEU A 64 -0.22 1.27 -7.00
CA LEU A 64 0.40 2.47 -6.49
C LEU A 64 0.08 3.71 -7.33
N ALA A 65 -0.06 3.59 -8.66
CA ALA A 65 -0.46 4.68 -9.53
C ALA A 65 -1.88 5.17 -9.20
N VAL A 66 -2.83 4.25 -8.99
CA VAL A 66 -4.19 4.56 -8.56
C VAL A 66 -4.19 5.20 -7.16
N SER A 67 -3.42 4.64 -6.23
CA SER A 67 -3.27 5.20 -4.87
C SER A 67 -2.67 6.62 -4.90
N ALA A 68 -1.67 6.86 -5.77
CA ALA A 68 -1.07 8.17 -5.95
C ALA A 68 -2.07 9.23 -6.42
N ALA A 69 -3.05 8.87 -7.25
CA ALA A 69 -4.13 9.79 -7.64
C ALA A 69 -4.98 10.24 -6.44
N THR A 70 -5.22 9.35 -5.47
CA THR A 70 -5.89 9.70 -4.21
C THR A 70 -5.04 10.66 -3.36
N PHE A 71 -3.73 10.45 -3.31
CA PHE A 71 -2.83 11.35 -2.56
C PHE A 71 -2.77 12.74 -3.21
N VAL A 72 -2.78 12.83 -4.54
CA VAL A 72 -2.89 14.12 -5.26
C VAL A 72 -4.20 14.83 -4.91
N GLU A 73 -5.34 14.13 -4.95
CA GLU A 73 -6.63 14.70 -4.52
C GLU A 73 -6.57 15.21 -3.08
N ARG A 74 -5.95 14.44 -2.18
CA ARG A 74 -5.77 14.84 -0.79
C ARG A 74 -4.95 16.12 -0.65
N ALA A 75 -3.81 16.21 -1.32
CA ALA A 75 -2.95 17.38 -1.29
C ALA A 75 -3.69 18.63 -1.80
N LEU A 76 -4.48 18.49 -2.88
CA LEU A 76 -5.30 19.58 -3.43
C LEU A 76 -6.41 20.03 -2.48
N LEU A 77 -6.99 19.13 -1.69
CA LEU A 77 -8.05 19.46 -0.72
C LEU A 77 -7.53 20.10 0.57
N GLN A 78 -6.25 19.89 0.91
CA GLN A 78 -5.68 20.28 2.21
C GLN A 78 -5.90 21.76 2.60
N PRO A 79 -5.76 22.75 1.69
CA PRO A 79 -6.02 24.15 2.02
C PRO A 79 -7.50 24.41 2.35
N CYS A 80 -8.42 23.79 1.60
CA CYS A 80 -9.86 23.91 1.84
C CYS A 80 -10.26 23.33 3.20
N LEU A 81 -9.74 22.15 3.53
CA LEU A 81 -10.01 21.48 4.80
C LEU A 81 -9.55 22.33 5.99
N THR A 82 -8.33 22.87 5.91
CA THR A 82 -7.76 23.72 6.95
C THR A 82 -8.62 24.97 7.17
N ARG A 83 -9.03 25.64 6.08
CA ARG A 83 -9.93 26.81 6.15
C ARG A 83 -11.28 26.44 6.75
N ARG A 84 -11.90 25.35 6.29
CA ARG A 84 -13.21 24.92 6.78
C ARG A 84 -13.20 24.64 8.28
N LEU A 85 -12.20 23.92 8.77
CA LEU A 85 -12.11 23.60 10.19
C LEU A 85 -11.92 24.85 11.05
N ALA A 86 -11.18 25.86 10.56
CA ALA A 86 -11.07 27.15 11.24
C ALA A 86 -12.37 27.97 11.25
N GLU A 87 -13.23 27.83 10.23
CA GLU A 87 -14.58 28.41 10.23
C GLU A 87 -15.48 27.73 11.26
N LEU A 88 -15.47 26.38 11.30
CA LEU A 88 -16.23 25.60 12.27
C LEU A 88 -15.75 25.86 13.72
N ASP A 89 -14.45 26.04 13.93
CA ASP A 89 -13.88 26.33 15.27
C ASP A 89 -14.38 27.65 15.81
N ARG A 90 -14.51 28.67 14.94
CA ARG A 90 -15.09 29.96 15.32
C ARG A 90 -16.56 29.85 15.69
N ILE A 91 -17.35 29.03 14.96
CA ILE A 91 -18.75 28.79 15.28
C ILE A 91 -18.89 28.07 16.63
N VAL A 92 -18.12 27.00 16.86
CA VAL A 92 -18.17 26.26 18.13
C VAL A 92 -17.70 27.14 19.30
N ALA A 93 -16.68 27.98 19.09
CA ALA A 93 -16.20 28.93 20.09
C ALA A 93 -17.25 29.99 20.43
N SER A 94 -18.01 30.48 19.44
CA SER A 94 -19.07 31.47 19.66
C SER A 94 -20.24 30.87 20.46
N VAL A 95 -20.60 29.61 20.17
CA VAL A 95 -21.62 28.90 20.95
C VAL A 95 -21.17 28.67 22.39
N ARG A 96 -19.89 28.33 22.60
CA ARG A 96 -19.31 28.22 23.95
C ARG A 96 -19.36 29.53 24.73
N ALA A 97 -19.27 30.67 24.04
CA ALA A 97 -19.43 32.00 24.64
C ALA A 97 -20.89 32.39 24.93
N GLY A 98 -21.84 31.46 24.76
CA GLY A 98 -23.26 31.67 25.07
C GLY A 98 -24.12 32.11 23.89
N GLN A 99 -23.58 32.13 22.66
CA GLN A 99 -24.39 32.41 21.47
C GLN A 99 -25.17 31.17 21.01
N SER A 100 -26.33 31.37 20.37
CA SER A 100 -27.02 30.28 19.70
C SER A 100 -26.25 29.82 18.46
N LEU A 101 -26.32 28.53 18.12
CA LEU A 101 -25.75 28.00 16.89
C LEU A 101 -26.49 28.62 15.69
N PRO A 102 -25.79 29.30 14.76
CA PRO A 102 -26.42 29.83 13.54
C PRO A 102 -26.85 28.69 12.62
N LYS A 103 -27.66 28.98 11.60
CA LYS A 103 -28.02 27.97 10.60
C LYS A 103 -26.82 27.71 9.70
N VAL A 104 -26.11 26.61 9.98
CA VAL A 104 -24.98 26.17 9.16
C VAL A 104 -25.50 25.24 8.05
N GLY A 105 -25.28 25.61 6.79
CA GLY A 105 -25.59 24.73 5.66
C GLY A 105 -24.60 23.57 5.54
N GLU A 106 -24.79 22.72 4.52
CA GLU A 106 -23.87 21.61 4.27
C GLU A 106 -22.45 22.11 3.98
N PHE A 107 -21.48 21.71 4.81
CA PHE A 107 -20.10 22.17 4.68
C PHE A 107 -19.20 21.18 3.94
N GLY A 108 -19.70 19.98 3.64
CA GLY A 108 -19.00 18.93 2.91
C GLY A 108 -17.99 18.15 3.76
N ALA A 109 -17.38 17.12 3.18
CA ALA A 109 -16.31 16.35 3.81
C ALA A 109 -15.30 15.92 2.73
N THR A 110 -14.19 15.33 3.16
CA THR A 110 -13.29 14.63 2.24
C THR A 110 -14.00 13.44 1.61
N PRO A 111 -13.74 13.10 0.34
CA PRO A 111 -14.24 11.86 -0.23
C PRO A 111 -13.57 10.68 0.49
N TYR A 112 -14.31 9.60 0.69
CA TYR A 112 -13.71 8.33 1.07
C TYR A 112 -13.23 7.60 -0.18
N ARG A 113 -11.92 7.39 -0.28
CA ARG A 113 -11.28 6.60 -1.34
C ARG A 113 -10.58 5.43 -0.66
N ALA A 114 -11.10 4.22 -0.82
CA ALA A 114 -10.44 3.04 -0.31
C ALA A 114 -9.14 2.83 -1.08
N LEU A 115 -8.04 2.63 -0.34
CA LEU A 115 -6.76 2.29 -0.94
C LEU A 115 -6.64 0.77 -1.04
N GLU A 116 -6.19 0.31 -2.19
CA GLU A 116 -6.02 -1.10 -2.50
C GLU A 116 -4.66 -1.60 -2.02
N SER A 117 -4.59 -2.86 -1.58
CA SER A 117 -3.35 -3.57 -1.26
C SER A 117 -3.30 -4.99 -1.80
N ALA A 118 -4.24 -5.33 -2.69
CA ALA A 118 -4.46 -6.70 -3.13
C ALA A 118 -3.25 -7.23 -3.91
N SER A 119 -2.66 -6.42 -4.77
CA SER A 119 -1.48 -6.78 -5.58
C SER A 119 -0.26 -7.02 -4.70
N TRP A 120 -0.09 -6.21 -3.66
CA TRP A 120 0.97 -6.41 -2.66
C TRP A 120 0.77 -7.67 -1.84
N ASP A 121 -0.44 -7.89 -1.31
CA ASP A 121 -0.74 -9.04 -0.47
C ASP A 121 -0.61 -10.35 -1.30
N ASP A 122 -1.03 -10.36 -2.57
CA ASP A 122 -0.80 -11.49 -3.49
C ASP A 122 0.69 -11.74 -3.78
N ALA A 123 1.46 -10.68 -4.06
CA ALA A 123 2.90 -10.79 -4.30
C ALA A 123 3.64 -11.36 -3.06
N LEU A 124 3.23 -10.94 -1.86
CA LEU A 124 3.77 -11.43 -0.60
C LEU A 124 3.44 -12.91 -0.40
N ASN A 125 2.17 -13.28 -0.54
CA ASN A 125 1.69 -14.67 -0.35
C ASN A 125 2.25 -15.63 -1.39
N SER A 126 2.47 -15.16 -2.61
CA SER A 126 2.96 -15.98 -3.71
C SER A 126 4.49 -16.17 -3.71
N GLY A 127 5.21 -15.50 -2.79
CA GLY A 127 6.66 -15.51 -2.68
C GLY A 127 7.38 -14.66 -3.72
N ALA A 128 6.65 -13.94 -4.59
CA ALA A 128 7.23 -13.16 -5.68
C ALA A 128 8.16 -12.04 -5.17
N ILE A 129 7.85 -11.44 -4.01
CA ILE A 129 8.68 -10.40 -3.38
C ILE A 129 10.12 -10.88 -3.15
N ALA A 130 10.34 -12.15 -2.81
CA ALA A 130 11.68 -12.67 -2.52
C ALA A 130 12.63 -12.60 -3.72
N TYR A 131 12.09 -12.61 -4.94
CA TYR A 131 12.83 -12.60 -6.20
C TYR A 131 12.92 -11.20 -6.85
N MET A 132 12.34 -10.17 -6.22
CA MET A 132 12.48 -8.79 -6.69
C MET A 132 13.89 -8.24 -6.40
N PRO A 133 14.32 -7.17 -7.09
CA PRO A 133 15.52 -6.42 -6.70
C PRO A 133 15.41 -5.86 -5.27
N GLU A 134 16.52 -5.84 -4.53
CA GLU A 134 16.53 -5.45 -3.11
C GLU A 134 15.99 -4.04 -2.86
N GLY A 135 16.32 -3.08 -3.72
CA GLY A 135 15.78 -1.72 -3.65
C GLY A 135 14.25 -1.67 -3.77
N ASN A 136 13.66 -2.56 -4.57
CA ASN A 136 12.20 -2.67 -4.68
C ASN A 136 11.60 -3.26 -3.40
N LYS A 137 12.19 -4.32 -2.85
CA LYS A 137 11.68 -4.94 -1.61
C LYS A 137 11.65 -3.94 -0.47
N SER A 138 12.78 -3.26 -0.22
CA SER A 138 12.89 -2.30 0.88
C SER A 138 11.92 -1.13 0.70
N SER A 139 11.81 -0.60 -0.52
CA SER A 139 10.88 0.47 -0.83
C SER A 139 9.43 0.03 -0.55
N LEU A 140 8.98 -1.09 -1.12
CA LEU A 140 7.62 -1.59 -0.94
C LEU A 140 7.29 -1.95 0.51
N ALA A 141 8.24 -2.55 1.23
CA ALA A 141 8.11 -2.89 2.65
C ALA A 141 7.91 -1.65 3.54
N SER A 142 8.36 -0.47 3.11
CA SER A 142 8.10 0.81 3.80
C SER A 142 6.81 1.49 3.32
N THR A 143 6.51 1.42 2.02
CA THR A 143 5.35 2.10 1.41
C THR A 143 4.02 1.50 1.85
N TYR A 144 3.86 0.18 1.81
CA TYR A 144 2.56 -0.45 2.07
C TYR A 144 2.06 -0.34 3.52
N PRO A 145 2.91 -0.44 4.56
CA PRO A 145 2.48 -0.12 5.91
C PRO A 145 1.96 1.32 6.03
N ALA A 146 2.63 2.29 5.41
CA ALA A 146 2.18 3.69 5.41
C ALA A 146 0.85 3.86 4.66
N ILE A 147 0.62 3.15 3.55
CA ILE A 147 -0.67 3.13 2.84
C ILE A 147 -1.77 2.55 3.73
N LYS A 148 -1.51 1.42 4.41
CA LYS A 148 -2.49 0.78 5.31
C LYS A 148 -2.86 1.71 6.48
N GLU A 149 -1.88 2.36 7.09
CA GLU A 149 -2.10 3.36 8.14
C GLU A 149 -2.89 4.57 7.62
N PHE A 150 -2.53 5.10 6.46
CA PHE A 150 -3.24 6.22 5.85
C PHE A 150 -4.72 5.88 5.54
N ASN A 151 -4.99 4.69 5.02
CA ASN A 151 -6.35 4.21 4.76
C ASN A 151 -7.20 4.13 6.05
N GLN A 152 -6.62 3.61 7.14
CA GLN A 152 -7.26 3.58 8.45
C GLN A 152 -7.56 4.99 8.96
N ASN A 153 -6.60 5.91 8.84
CA ASN A 153 -6.75 7.29 9.28
C ASN A 153 -7.81 8.07 8.47
N ILE A 154 -7.99 7.78 7.18
CA ILE A 154 -9.10 8.33 6.39
C ILE A 154 -10.44 7.84 6.95
N GLY A 155 -10.56 6.56 7.31
CA GLY A 155 -11.78 6.03 7.93
C GLY A 155 -12.13 6.70 9.26
N GLU A 156 -11.14 6.94 10.11
CA GLU A 156 -11.33 7.75 11.34
C GLU A 156 -11.69 9.21 11.06
N GLU A 157 -11.08 9.83 10.05
CA GLU A 157 -11.42 11.19 9.61
C GLU A 157 -12.89 11.29 9.19
N GLN A 158 -13.39 10.33 8.41
CA GLN A 158 -14.79 10.28 7.99
C GLN A 158 -15.75 10.20 9.17
N ARG A 159 -15.47 9.35 10.17
CA ARG A 159 -16.29 9.24 11.39
C ARG A 159 -16.41 10.57 12.12
N LEU A 160 -15.32 11.33 12.23
CA LEU A 160 -15.34 12.65 12.86
C LEU A 160 -16.10 13.67 12.01
N TRP A 161 -15.95 13.64 10.68
CA TRP A 161 -16.79 14.45 9.79
C TRP A 161 -18.28 14.19 10.00
N TYR A 162 -18.69 12.92 10.09
CA TYR A 162 -20.10 12.56 10.36
C TYR A 162 -20.61 13.10 11.69
N ARG A 163 -19.80 13.10 12.75
CA ARG A 163 -20.19 13.70 14.04
C ARG A 163 -20.40 15.21 13.93
N LEU A 164 -19.51 15.90 13.22
CA LEU A 164 -19.68 17.35 13.00
C LEU A 164 -20.92 17.66 12.16
N ARG A 165 -21.41 16.76 11.30
CA ARG A 165 -22.63 17.01 10.53
C ARG A 165 -23.89 17.15 11.40
N LEU A 166 -23.83 16.81 12.68
CA LEU A 166 -24.95 17.03 13.62
C LEU A 166 -25.33 18.51 13.76
N ILE A 167 -24.44 19.46 13.44
CA ILE A 167 -24.78 20.89 13.44
C ILE A 167 -25.31 21.41 12.10
N GLU A 168 -25.25 20.60 11.03
CA GLU A 168 -25.81 21.00 9.74
C GLU A 168 -27.32 21.16 9.86
N ASN A 169 -27.84 22.29 9.39
CA ASN A 169 -29.26 22.64 9.38
C ASN A 169 -29.98 22.54 10.74
N SER A 170 -29.23 22.60 11.85
CA SER A 170 -29.76 22.44 13.21
C SER A 170 -29.51 23.69 14.07
N PRO A 171 -30.08 24.86 13.72
CA PRO A 171 -29.86 26.10 14.45
C PRO A 171 -30.49 26.05 15.86
N GLY A 172 -29.99 26.89 16.77
CA GLY A 172 -30.58 27.09 18.09
C GLY A 172 -29.61 26.81 19.25
N PRO A 173 -30.13 26.72 20.49
CA PRO A 173 -29.30 26.44 21.65
C PRO A 173 -28.77 25.00 21.60
N LEU A 174 -27.49 24.83 21.96
CA LEU A 174 -26.89 23.51 22.15
C LEU A 174 -26.72 23.24 23.65
N SER A 175 -26.88 21.98 24.05
CA SER A 175 -26.51 21.56 25.41
C SER A 175 -25.00 21.69 25.62
N GLU A 176 -24.57 21.92 26.87
CA GLU A 176 -23.15 21.97 27.23
C GLU A 176 -22.40 20.69 26.84
N SER A 177 -23.06 19.53 26.97
CA SER A 177 -22.52 18.24 26.54
C SER A 177 -22.27 18.17 25.03
N MET A 178 -23.20 18.69 24.20
CA MET A 178 -23.05 18.72 22.75
C MET A 178 -21.93 19.69 22.33
N VAL A 179 -21.84 20.86 22.98
CA VAL A 179 -20.76 21.84 22.72
C VAL A 179 -19.39 21.22 23.03
N THR A 180 -19.30 20.44 24.10
CA THR A 180 -18.07 19.73 24.49
C THR A 180 -17.69 18.63 23.49
N GLU A 181 -18.65 17.82 23.05
CA GLU A 181 -18.44 16.77 22.04
C GLU A 181 -18.00 17.36 20.69
N LEU A 182 -18.64 18.45 20.24
CA LEU A 182 -18.29 19.12 18.99
C LEU A 182 -16.88 19.70 19.03
N ALA A 183 -16.52 20.38 20.12
CA ALA A 183 -15.19 20.93 20.28
C ALA A 183 -14.12 19.83 20.31
N THR A 184 -14.37 18.73 21.00
CA THR A 184 -13.46 17.58 21.05
C THR A 184 -13.30 16.94 19.67
N SER A 185 -14.42 16.67 18.99
CA SER A 185 -14.44 16.11 17.63
C SER A 185 -13.70 17.01 16.64
N LEU A 186 -13.87 18.34 16.75
CA LEU A 186 -13.21 19.29 15.87
C LEU A 186 -11.70 19.36 16.08
N LYS A 187 -11.22 19.32 17.33
CA LYS A 187 -9.77 19.27 17.60
C LYS A 187 -9.14 17.96 17.11
N LEU A 188 -9.79 16.82 17.36
CA LEU A 188 -9.34 15.52 16.83
C LEU A 188 -9.32 15.53 15.29
N LEU A 189 -10.36 16.08 14.66
CA LEU A 189 -10.45 16.15 13.21
C LEU A 189 -9.36 17.06 12.64
N THR A 190 -9.08 18.19 13.27
CA THR A 190 -8.01 19.11 12.85
C THR A 190 -6.65 18.44 12.87
N TYR A 191 -6.35 17.68 13.94
CA TYR A 191 -5.13 16.89 14.03
C TYR A 191 -5.06 15.85 12.90
N ARG A 192 -6.11 15.05 12.72
CA ARG A 192 -6.15 14.00 11.69
C ARG A 192 -6.06 14.56 10.28
N VAL A 193 -6.75 15.67 10.00
CA VAL A 193 -6.71 16.30 8.69
C VAL A 193 -5.31 16.77 8.35
N ARG A 194 -4.59 17.34 9.31
CA ARG A 194 -3.19 17.75 9.14
C ARG A 194 -2.27 16.55 8.94
N LEU A 195 -2.40 15.53 9.78
CA LEU A 195 -1.60 14.31 9.70
C LEU A 195 -1.79 13.60 8.35
N ASN A 196 -3.03 13.42 7.92
CA ASN A 196 -3.37 12.82 6.63
C ASN A 196 -2.82 13.62 5.45
N GLY A 197 -2.80 14.95 5.53
CA GLY A 197 -2.14 15.78 4.52
C GLY A 197 -0.64 15.49 4.42
N LEU A 198 0.05 15.45 5.57
CA LEU A 198 1.49 15.15 5.62
C LEU A 198 1.83 13.75 5.11
N ILE A 199 1.05 12.73 5.51
CA ILE A 199 1.25 11.35 5.07
C ILE A 199 1.00 11.23 3.56
N ALA A 200 -0.04 11.88 3.03
CA ALA A 200 -0.30 11.89 1.59
C ALA A 200 0.86 12.51 0.79
N ASP A 201 1.42 13.63 1.25
CA ASP A 201 2.59 14.26 0.61
C ASP A 201 3.82 13.34 0.66
N GLN A 202 4.05 12.65 1.78
CA GLN A 202 5.15 11.67 1.89
C GLN A 202 4.96 10.49 0.95
N LEU A 203 3.74 9.94 0.87
CA LEU A 203 3.43 8.83 -0.04
C LEU A 203 3.58 9.24 -1.51
N LEU A 204 3.25 10.48 -1.88
CA LEU A 204 3.53 11.03 -3.22
C LEU A 204 5.03 11.09 -3.52
N LEU A 205 5.85 11.46 -2.54
CA LEU A 205 7.31 11.47 -2.71
C LEU A 205 7.85 10.04 -2.87
N MET A 206 7.30 9.06 -2.14
CA MET A 206 7.68 7.66 -2.26
C MET A 206 7.31 7.08 -3.63
N THR A 207 6.10 7.35 -4.15
CA THR A 207 5.69 6.90 -5.49
C THR A 207 6.51 7.57 -6.58
N LYS A 208 6.78 8.89 -6.45
CA LYS A 208 7.66 9.61 -7.37
C LYS A 208 9.09 9.07 -7.38
N GLY A 209 9.62 8.68 -6.21
CA GLY A 209 10.93 8.02 -6.10
C GLY A 209 11.01 6.72 -6.89
N ARG A 210 9.88 6.02 -7.05
CA ARG A 210 9.72 4.82 -7.88
C ARG A 210 9.38 5.12 -9.35
N ARG A 211 9.28 6.40 -9.74
CA ARG A 211 8.84 6.86 -11.08
C ARG A 211 7.43 6.38 -11.44
N ILE A 212 6.57 6.25 -10.43
CA ILE A 212 5.16 5.91 -10.61
C ILE A 212 4.38 7.22 -10.72
N GLU A 213 3.81 7.46 -11.89
CA GLU A 213 2.93 8.61 -12.13
C GLU A 213 1.51 8.31 -11.63
N PRO A 214 0.79 9.31 -11.08
CA PRO A 214 -0.60 9.12 -10.66
C PRO A 214 -1.53 8.74 -11.82
N ASP A 215 -2.26 7.65 -11.69
CA ASP A 215 -3.33 7.28 -12.62
C ASP A 215 -4.63 8.01 -12.23
N LEU A 216 -4.75 9.24 -12.71
CA LEU A 216 -5.94 10.05 -12.48
C LEU A 216 -7.18 9.46 -13.16
N THR A 217 -7.00 8.67 -14.22
CA THR A 217 -8.12 8.18 -15.04
C THR A 217 -8.92 7.09 -14.36
N ALA A 218 -8.24 6.25 -13.56
CA ALA A 218 -8.86 5.20 -12.78
C ALA A 218 -9.91 5.71 -11.78
N ILE A 219 -9.70 6.90 -11.20
CA ILE A 219 -10.58 7.46 -10.15
C ILE A 219 -11.51 8.55 -10.69
N PHE A 220 -11.00 9.40 -11.59
CA PHE A 220 -11.68 10.63 -11.99
C PHE A 220 -12.23 10.59 -13.43
N GLY A 221 -12.09 9.47 -14.13
CA GLY A 221 -12.63 9.26 -15.48
C GLY A 221 -11.59 9.41 -16.59
N PRO A 222 -11.91 9.00 -17.83
CA PRO A 222 -10.94 8.84 -18.92
C PRO A 222 -10.23 10.15 -19.32
N ASP A 223 -10.90 11.29 -19.18
CA ASP A 223 -10.34 12.61 -19.53
C ASP A 223 -9.71 13.34 -18.33
N ALA A 224 -9.47 12.61 -17.23
CA ALA A 224 -8.93 13.19 -16.01
C ALA A 224 -7.49 13.67 -16.19
N THR A 225 -7.27 14.93 -15.88
CA THR A 225 -5.95 15.58 -15.83
C THR A 225 -5.78 16.24 -14.47
N LEU A 226 -4.55 16.63 -14.12
CA LEU A 226 -4.31 17.38 -12.88
C LEU A 226 -5.07 18.72 -12.89
N ALA A 227 -5.23 19.34 -14.06
CA ALA A 227 -5.96 20.59 -14.21
C ALA A 227 -7.48 20.39 -13.99
N SER A 228 -8.09 19.36 -14.60
CA SER A 228 -9.51 19.06 -14.38
C SER A 228 -9.78 18.63 -12.93
N LEU A 229 -8.92 17.81 -12.34
CA LEU A 229 -9.03 17.44 -10.93
C LEU A 229 -8.96 18.66 -10.00
N ARG A 230 -8.04 19.59 -10.24
CA ARG A 230 -7.96 20.85 -9.46
C ARG A 230 -9.25 21.66 -9.57
N HIS A 231 -9.78 21.80 -10.78
CA HIS A 231 -11.05 22.48 -11.03
C HIS A 231 -12.22 21.81 -10.30
N ASP A 232 -12.29 20.49 -10.33
CA ASP A 232 -13.36 19.74 -9.67
C ASP A 232 -13.24 19.74 -8.14
N VAL A 233 -12.02 19.73 -7.59
CA VAL A 233 -11.76 19.93 -6.16
C VAL A 233 -12.30 21.30 -5.71
N GLN A 234 -12.01 22.36 -6.48
CA GLN A 234 -12.46 23.71 -6.13
C GLN A 234 -13.98 23.83 -6.04
N LYS A 235 -14.74 23.10 -6.88
CA LYS A 235 -16.21 23.11 -6.86
C LYS A 235 -16.84 22.41 -5.65
N ARG A 236 -16.07 21.64 -4.88
CA ARG A 236 -16.63 20.87 -3.75
C ARG A 236 -17.09 21.79 -2.63
N LYS A 237 -18.16 21.39 -1.93
CA LYS A 237 -18.72 22.13 -0.79
C LYS A 237 -17.66 22.48 0.25
N ILE A 238 -16.70 21.60 0.52
CA ILE A 238 -15.58 21.85 1.45
C ILE A 238 -14.68 23.01 1.02
N CYS A 239 -14.56 23.28 -0.29
CA CYS A 239 -13.78 24.37 -0.86
C CYS A 239 -14.57 25.64 -1.11
N GLN A 240 -15.90 25.62 -0.95
CA GLN A 240 -16.75 26.81 -1.08
C GLN A 240 -16.81 27.59 0.25
N PRO A 241 -17.28 28.85 0.24
CA PRO A 241 -17.63 29.57 1.47
C PRO A 241 -18.60 28.77 2.35
N LEU A 242 -18.55 28.94 3.67
CA LEU A 242 -19.51 28.30 4.57
C LEU A 242 -20.88 28.97 4.43
N PRO A 243 -21.95 28.25 4.10
CA PRO A 243 -23.29 28.82 4.15
C PRO A 243 -23.67 29.00 5.63
N VAL A 244 -23.80 30.24 6.09
CA VAL A 244 -24.24 30.58 7.44
C VAL A 244 -25.36 31.61 7.32
N GLY A 245 -26.49 31.35 7.98
CA GLY A 245 -27.64 32.26 8.02
C GLY A 245 -28.44 32.17 9.31
#